data_AF-A0A326QFS4-F1
#
_entry.id   AF-A0A326QFS4-F1
#
_cell.length_a   1.000
_cell.length_b   1.000
_cell.length_c   1.000
_cell.angle_alpha   90.00
_cell.angle_beta   90.00
_cell.angle_gamma   90.00
#
_symmetry.space_group_name_H-M   'P 1'
#
loop_
_entity.id
_entity.type
_entity.pdbx_description
1 polymer ?
#
loop_
_entity_poly.entity_id
_entity_poly.type
_entity_poly.pdbx_seq_one_letter_code
_entity_poly.pdbx_strand_id
1 'polypeptide(L)'
;MSGSLCSTPARSREEPIPGDDGTPFPSPHALWSASRAAMEAGCTAAGLSGAWQLLLLGDGSPTRHLQLLTGAPVEVELIAMACDAGDGKRVPAEVAGLASPLLRRQVWLRCHGEPLAWAESWWNQSQAEENLRDRQLPIWQSLTADRAELFREVDGLAQVTEPWLEQGFGCSGPFWSRHYRFFRGGRQLTVIREVFSPALERWLGPSHRCEESSTMLPAVTRTH
;
A
#
# COMPACT_ATOMS: atom_id res chain seq x y z
N MET A 1 -57.40 31.70 4.81
CA MET A 1 -56.91 30.40 4.32
C MET A 1 -55.48 30.59 3.87
N SER A 2 -54.50 30.35 4.75
CA SER A 2 -53.08 30.47 4.44
C SER A 2 -52.50 29.07 4.30
N GLY A 3 -52.07 28.71 3.09
CA GLY A 3 -51.36 27.47 2.81
C GLY A 3 -49.86 27.68 3.05
N SER A 4 -49.30 26.90 3.98
CA SER A 4 -47.85 26.85 4.23
C SER A 4 -47.24 25.77 3.33
N LEU A 5 -46.35 26.17 2.43
CA LEU A 5 -45.58 25.27 1.56
C LEU A 5 -44.42 24.68 2.38
N CYS A 6 -44.51 23.39 2.65
CA CYS A 6 -43.44 22.60 3.26
C CYS A 6 -42.37 22.33 2.19
N SER A 7 -41.24 23.05 2.25
CA SER A 7 -40.07 22.77 1.42
C SER A 7 -39.41 21.48 1.87
N THR A 8 -39.37 20.50 0.97
CA THR A 8 -38.54 19.29 1.10
C THR A 8 -37.07 19.65 0.87
N PRO A 9 -36.11 19.25 1.71
CA PRO A 9 -34.71 19.49 1.43
C PRO A 9 -34.26 18.62 0.25
N ALA A 10 -33.52 19.25 -0.67
CA ALA A 10 -32.92 18.61 -1.82
C ALA A 10 -31.97 17.50 -1.36
N ARG A 11 -32.11 16.29 -1.94
CA ARG A 11 -31.11 15.23 -1.82
C ARG A 11 -29.76 15.78 -2.30
N SER A 12 -28.78 15.77 -1.41
CA SER A 12 -27.36 15.95 -1.73
C SER A 12 -27.02 15.00 -2.88
N ARG A 13 -26.50 15.53 -3.99
CA ARG A 13 -25.88 14.71 -5.02
C ARG A 13 -24.64 14.08 -4.40
N GLU A 14 -24.67 12.78 -4.13
CA GLU A 14 -23.45 12.01 -3.91
C GLU A 14 -22.59 12.17 -5.17
N GLU A 15 -21.41 12.79 -5.02
CA GLU A 15 -20.42 12.78 -6.08
C GLU A 15 -20.03 11.31 -6.36
N PRO A 16 -19.94 10.90 -7.63
CA PRO A 16 -19.51 9.54 -7.95
C PRO A 16 -18.12 9.33 -7.35
N ILE A 17 -17.98 8.26 -6.58
CA ILE A 17 -16.70 7.86 -5.99
C ILE A 17 -15.80 7.46 -7.17
N PRO A 18 -14.65 8.12 -7.38
CA PRO A 18 -13.68 7.68 -8.39
C PRO A 18 -13.39 6.19 -8.20
N GLY A 19 -13.19 5.38 -9.25
CA GLY A 19 -12.90 3.94 -9.09
C GLY A 19 -14.05 2.97 -9.33
N ASP A 20 -15.31 3.39 -9.20
CA ASP A 20 -16.48 2.52 -9.47
C ASP A 20 -16.80 2.40 -10.98
N ASP A 21 -16.27 3.33 -11.78
CA ASP A 21 -16.38 3.40 -13.24
C ASP A 21 -15.11 2.95 -13.98
N GLY A 22 -14.15 2.35 -13.26
CA GLY A 22 -12.85 1.93 -13.79
C GLY A 22 -11.83 3.07 -13.94
N THR A 23 -12.15 4.28 -13.45
CA THR A 23 -11.18 5.38 -13.36
C THR A 23 -10.21 5.17 -12.19
N PRO A 24 -8.92 5.49 -12.34
CA PRO A 24 -7.97 5.29 -11.26
C PRO A 24 -8.16 6.33 -10.15
N PHE A 25 -8.24 5.88 -8.89
CA PHE A 25 -8.18 6.75 -7.71
C PHE A 25 -6.92 7.63 -7.73
N PRO A 26 -6.97 8.87 -7.23
CA PRO A 26 -5.74 9.63 -7.02
C PRO A 26 -4.78 8.89 -6.07
N SER A 27 -3.46 8.99 -6.30
CA SER A 27 -2.48 8.51 -5.31
C SER A 27 -2.69 9.24 -3.99
N PRO A 28 -2.56 8.54 -2.84
CA PRO A 28 -3.01 9.08 -1.55
C PRO A 28 -2.11 10.19 -0.99
N HIS A 29 -2.68 11.05 -0.15
CA HIS A 29 -1.92 12.09 0.53
C HIS A 29 -1.03 11.53 1.65
N ALA A 30 0.26 11.88 1.64
CA ALA A 30 1.20 11.53 2.70
C ALA A 30 1.12 12.52 3.86
N LEU A 31 0.78 12.02 5.05
CA LEU A 31 0.85 12.76 6.31
C LEU A 31 2.29 12.83 6.84
N TRP A 32 3.04 11.76 6.60
CA TRP A 32 4.45 11.63 6.94
C TRP A 32 5.13 10.71 5.92
N SER A 33 6.41 10.93 5.65
CA SER A 33 7.22 10.04 4.82
C SER A 33 8.67 9.98 5.29
N ALA A 34 9.32 8.84 5.06
CA ALA A 34 10.76 8.65 5.20
C ALA A 34 11.33 8.07 3.92
N SER A 35 12.41 8.67 3.44
CA SER A 35 13.21 8.13 2.34
C SER A 35 14.09 6.98 2.82
N ARG A 36 14.63 6.21 1.87
CA ARG A 36 15.62 5.17 2.13
C ARG A 36 16.76 5.63 3.01
N ALA A 37 17.38 6.77 2.70
CA ALA A 37 18.48 7.30 3.51
C ALA A 37 18.06 7.56 4.97
N ALA A 38 16.84 8.04 5.20
CA ALA A 38 16.31 8.21 6.54
C ALA A 38 16.07 6.86 7.25
N MET A 39 15.54 5.86 6.53
CA MET A 39 15.31 4.53 7.08
C MET A 39 16.63 3.81 7.45
N GLU A 40 17.65 3.91 6.59
CA GLU A 40 18.99 3.34 6.85
C GLU A 40 19.68 4.02 8.05
N ALA A 41 19.42 5.30 8.26
CA ALA A 41 19.86 6.04 9.45
C ALA A 41 19.07 5.69 10.74
N GLY A 42 18.11 4.76 10.66
CA GLY A 42 17.26 4.37 11.80
C GLY A 42 16.09 5.31 12.06
N CYS A 43 15.87 6.33 11.21
CA CYS A 43 14.74 7.25 11.29
C CYS A 43 13.48 6.63 10.66
N THR A 44 13.10 5.43 11.09
CA THR A 44 11.72 4.96 10.91
C THR A 44 10.84 5.73 11.89
N ALA A 45 9.60 6.11 11.51
CA ALA A 45 8.64 6.74 12.41
C ALA A 45 8.75 6.11 13.81
N ALA A 46 9.16 6.92 14.79
CA ALA A 46 9.59 6.44 16.09
C ALA A 46 8.49 5.53 16.68
N GLY A 47 8.81 4.24 16.78
CA GLY A 47 7.91 3.26 17.39
C GLY A 47 7.19 2.31 16.45
N LEU A 48 7.58 2.05 15.19
CA LEU A 48 7.05 0.88 14.47
C LEU A 48 7.36 -0.42 15.23
N SER A 49 6.36 -1.30 15.42
CA SER A 49 6.55 -2.60 16.08
C SER A 49 7.36 -3.55 15.19
N GLY A 50 8.01 -4.57 15.79
CA GLY A 50 8.91 -5.46 15.06
C GLY A 50 8.22 -6.19 13.88
N ALA A 51 6.99 -6.66 14.08
CA ALA A 51 6.22 -7.33 13.04
C ALA A 51 5.91 -6.40 11.86
N TRP A 52 5.57 -5.14 12.14
CA TRP A 52 5.32 -4.15 11.10
C TRP A 52 6.59 -3.67 10.41
N GLN A 53 7.73 -3.59 11.11
CA GLN A 53 9.03 -3.35 10.47
C GLN A 53 9.35 -4.45 9.45
N LEU A 54 9.15 -5.73 9.81
CA LEU A 54 9.36 -6.84 8.88
C LEU A 54 8.42 -6.78 7.67
N LEU A 55 7.14 -6.46 7.88
CA LEU A 55 6.18 -6.32 6.79
C LEU A 55 6.56 -5.17 5.85
N LEU A 56 6.89 -4.00 6.40
CA LEU A 56 7.07 -2.76 5.64
C LEU A 56 8.44 -2.65 5.00
N LEU A 57 9.51 -3.01 5.72
CA LEU A 57 10.90 -2.91 5.26
C LEU A 57 11.41 -4.19 4.61
N GLY A 58 10.71 -5.31 4.79
CA GLY A 58 11.09 -6.59 4.20
C GLY A 58 10.92 -6.62 2.68
N ASP A 59 11.78 -7.40 2.02
CA ASP A 59 11.77 -7.64 0.58
C ASP A 59 10.75 -8.71 0.14
N GLY A 60 10.05 -9.33 1.09
CA GLY A 60 9.06 -10.37 0.82
C GLY A 60 7.80 -9.90 0.08
N SER A 61 7.24 -10.78 -0.76
CA SER A 61 5.99 -10.51 -1.48
C SER A 61 4.82 -10.29 -0.50
N PRO A 62 4.13 -9.14 -0.54
CA PRO A 62 3.00 -8.88 0.35
C PRO A 62 1.88 -9.88 0.13
N THR A 63 1.64 -10.32 -1.10
CA THR A 63 0.67 -11.38 -1.40
C THR A 63 1.00 -12.67 -0.64
N ARG A 64 2.29 -13.04 -0.60
CA ARG A 64 2.73 -14.21 0.18
C ARG A 64 2.58 -13.97 1.69
N HIS A 65 2.92 -12.77 2.17
CA HIS A 65 2.73 -12.43 3.59
C HIS A 65 1.25 -12.48 4.00
N LEU A 66 0.35 -11.88 3.22
CA LEU A 66 -1.09 -11.92 3.47
C LEU A 66 -1.62 -13.34 3.47
N GLN A 67 -1.19 -14.18 2.52
CA GLN A 67 -1.57 -15.59 2.49
C GLN A 67 -1.08 -16.36 3.74
N LEU A 68 0.16 -16.10 4.19
CA LEU A 68 0.70 -16.74 5.38
C LEU A 68 0.01 -16.27 6.67
N LEU A 69 -0.32 -14.99 6.77
CA LEU A 69 -1.00 -14.42 7.94
C LEU A 69 -2.45 -14.90 8.03
N THR A 70 -3.18 -14.89 6.92
CA THR A 70 -4.62 -15.21 6.89
C THR A 70 -4.89 -16.70 6.71
N GLY A 71 -3.94 -17.48 6.19
CA GLY A 71 -4.17 -18.85 5.74
C GLY A 71 -5.05 -18.94 4.48
N ALA A 72 -5.34 -17.82 3.82
CA ALA A 72 -6.25 -17.72 2.69
C ALA A 72 -5.51 -17.37 1.38
N PRO A 73 -6.00 -17.82 0.21
CA PRO A 73 -5.53 -17.25 -1.04
C PRO A 73 -5.84 -15.74 -1.10
N VAL A 74 -4.92 -14.97 -1.67
CA VAL A 74 -5.12 -13.55 -1.92
C VAL A 74 -5.81 -13.38 -3.27
N GLU A 75 -6.96 -12.71 -3.27
CA GLU A 75 -7.70 -12.31 -4.45
C GLU A 75 -7.27 -10.88 -4.85
N VAL A 76 -6.98 -10.68 -6.14
CA VAL A 76 -6.64 -9.35 -6.67
C VAL A 76 -7.85 -8.80 -7.39
N GLU A 77 -8.42 -7.73 -6.85
CA GLU A 77 -9.52 -7.00 -7.46
C GLU A 77 -8.95 -5.79 -8.20
N LEU A 78 -9.05 -5.78 -9.53
CA LEU A 78 -8.58 -4.67 -10.36
C LEU A 78 -9.54 -3.49 -10.24
N ILE A 79 -9.02 -2.34 -9.82
CA ILE A 79 -9.76 -1.07 -9.83
C ILE A 79 -9.63 -0.42 -11.20
N ALA A 80 -8.39 -0.17 -11.63
CA ALA A 80 -8.12 0.57 -12.86
C ALA A 80 -6.76 0.19 -13.44
N MET A 81 -6.64 0.30 -14.76
CA MET A 81 -5.39 0.15 -15.49
C MET A 81 -5.41 1.10 -16.69
N ALA A 82 -4.70 2.23 -16.57
CA ALA A 82 -4.81 3.34 -17.49
C ALA A 82 -3.46 4.01 -17.74
N CYS A 83 -3.35 4.74 -18.85
CA CYS A 83 -2.18 5.56 -19.14
C CYS A 83 -1.99 6.62 -18.05
N ASP A 84 -0.74 6.89 -17.70
CA ASP A 84 -0.36 7.84 -16.66
C ASP A 84 0.76 8.75 -17.18
N ALA A 85 0.75 10.03 -16.81
CA ALA A 85 1.78 10.98 -17.21
C ALA A 85 3.03 10.93 -16.29
N GLY A 86 2.91 10.33 -15.10
CA GLY A 86 3.99 10.19 -14.12
C GLY A 86 4.40 11.49 -13.43
N ASP A 87 3.70 12.60 -13.67
CA ASP A 87 4.05 13.95 -13.22
C ASP A 87 3.19 14.46 -12.04
N GLY A 88 2.34 13.60 -11.48
CA GLY A 88 1.49 13.93 -10.36
C GLY A 88 2.27 14.22 -9.08
N LYS A 89 1.91 15.29 -8.35
CA LYS A 89 2.56 15.71 -7.08
C LYS A 89 2.57 14.65 -5.96
N ARG A 90 1.75 13.60 -6.07
CA ARG A 90 1.62 12.54 -5.06
C ARG A 90 2.24 11.21 -5.49
N VAL A 91 2.83 11.15 -6.68
CA VAL A 91 3.49 9.96 -7.23
C VAL A 91 4.88 9.80 -6.58
N PRO A 92 5.41 8.58 -6.34
CA PRO A 92 6.76 8.40 -5.83
C PRO A 92 7.79 8.98 -6.80
N ALA A 93 8.87 9.55 -6.27
CA ALA A 93 9.88 10.23 -7.08
C ALA A 93 10.54 9.27 -8.10
N GLU A 94 10.63 7.99 -7.73
CA GLU A 94 11.22 6.91 -8.49
C GLU A 94 10.47 6.63 -9.80
N VAL A 95 9.21 7.05 -9.92
CA VAL A 95 8.43 6.91 -11.16
C VAL A 95 9.03 7.74 -12.29
N ALA A 96 9.69 8.86 -11.98
CA ALA A 96 10.42 9.66 -12.97
C ALA A 96 11.58 8.89 -13.64
N GLY A 97 12.05 7.79 -13.01
CA GLY A 97 13.06 6.90 -13.58
C GLY A 97 12.53 5.88 -14.58
N LEU A 98 11.20 5.75 -14.73
CA LEU A 98 10.58 4.85 -15.71
C LEU A 98 10.49 5.51 -17.09
N ALA A 99 10.69 4.71 -18.14
CA ALA A 99 10.50 5.18 -19.50
C ALA A 99 9.00 5.31 -19.85
N SER A 100 8.61 6.43 -20.43
CA SER A 100 7.27 6.65 -21.00
C SER A 100 7.05 5.85 -22.29
N PRO A 101 5.79 5.60 -22.71
CA PRO A 101 4.54 5.91 -22.01
C PRO A 101 4.35 5.03 -20.77
N LEU A 102 3.79 5.63 -19.71
CA LEU A 102 3.54 4.92 -18.46
C LEU A 102 2.12 4.38 -18.40
N LEU A 103 1.99 3.25 -17.72
CA LEU A 103 0.73 2.63 -17.37
C LEU A 103 0.66 2.53 -15.84
N ARG A 104 -0.42 3.07 -15.26
CA ARG A 104 -0.74 2.91 -13.84
C ARG A 104 -1.79 1.83 -13.66
N ARG A 105 -1.53 0.86 -12.79
CA ARG A 105 -2.46 -0.19 -12.37
C ARG A 105 -2.75 -0.05 -10.89
N GLN A 106 -4.02 -0.11 -10.52
CA GLN A 106 -4.50 -0.05 -9.13
C GLN A 106 -5.35 -1.26 -8.80
N VAL A 107 -5.11 -1.85 -7.62
CA VAL A 107 -5.78 -3.08 -7.18
C VAL A 107 -6.07 -3.06 -5.69
N TRP A 108 -7.12 -3.77 -5.29
CA TRP A 108 -7.27 -4.27 -3.92
C TRP A 108 -6.69 -5.68 -3.81
N LEU A 109 -6.09 -5.96 -2.66
CA LEU A 109 -5.69 -7.31 -2.25
C LEU A 109 -6.64 -7.76 -1.15
N ARG A 110 -7.47 -8.75 -1.46
CA ARG A 110 -8.46 -9.31 -0.54
C ARG A 110 -8.07 -10.68 -0.04
N CYS A 111 -8.39 -10.96 1.21
CA CYS A 111 -8.35 -12.30 1.79
C CYS A 111 -9.71 -12.58 2.41
N HIS A 112 -10.35 -13.70 2.05
CA HIS A 112 -11.72 -14.00 2.49
C HIS A 112 -12.72 -12.86 2.23
N GLY A 113 -12.59 -12.17 1.09
CA GLY A 113 -13.42 -11.01 0.75
C GLY A 113 -13.09 -9.72 1.49
N GLU A 114 -12.21 -9.73 2.51
CA GLU A 114 -11.79 -8.54 3.25
C GLU A 114 -10.58 -7.88 2.58
N PRO A 115 -10.61 -6.56 2.30
CA PRO A 115 -9.48 -5.85 1.72
C PRO A 115 -8.41 -5.59 2.80
N LEU A 116 -7.24 -6.18 2.61
CA LEU A 116 -6.13 -6.07 3.56
C LEU A 116 -5.00 -5.18 3.05
N ALA A 117 -4.95 -4.93 1.74
CA ALA A 117 -4.06 -3.94 1.17
C ALA A 117 -4.63 -3.35 -0.11
N TRP A 118 -4.18 -2.14 -0.40
CA TRP A 118 -4.34 -1.47 -1.68
C TRP A 118 -2.96 -1.32 -2.31
N ALA A 119 -2.87 -1.44 -3.63
CA ALA A 119 -1.62 -1.20 -4.32
C ALA A 119 -1.84 -0.41 -5.61
N GLU A 120 -0.89 0.46 -5.90
CA GLU A 120 -0.72 1.08 -7.20
C GLU A 120 0.67 0.78 -7.75
N SER A 121 0.77 0.59 -9.05
CA SER A 121 2.04 0.30 -9.72
C SER A 121 2.16 1.05 -11.03
N TRP A 122 3.36 1.52 -11.32
CA TRP A 122 3.72 2.21 -12.55
C TRP A 122 4.69 1.38 -13.36
N TRP A 123 4.42 1.32 -14.66
CA TRP A 123 5.14 0.49 -15.60
C TRP A 123 5.40 1.28 -16.87
N ASN A 124 6.53 1.03 -17.52
CA ASN A 124 6.60 1.32 -18.95
C ASN A 124 5.58 0.43 -19.67
N GLN A 125 4.87 0.98 -20.66
CA GLN A 125 3.80 0.26 -21.37
C GLN A 125 4.25 -1.09 -21.96
N SER A 126 5.42 -1.16 -22.61
CA SER A 126 5.93 -2.43 -23.16
C SER A 126 6.16 -3.48 -22.06
N GLN A 127 6.71 -3.04 -20.92
CA GLN A 127 6.93 -3.91 -19.77
C GLN A 127 5.61 -4.35 -19.12
N ALA A 128 4.59 -3.49 -19.11
CA ALA A 128 3.25 -3.88 -18.67
C ALA A 128 2.64 -4.96 -19.59
N GLU A 129 2.74 -4.80 -20.91
CA GLU A 129 2.21 -5.78 -21.87
C GLU A 129 2.90 -7.15 -21.76
N GLU A 130 4.20 -7.16 -21.45
CA GLU A 130 4.97 -8.38 -21.24
C GLU A 130 4.64 -9.05 -19.89
N ASN A 131 4.54 -8.27 -18.81
CA ASN A 131 4.50 -8.81 -17.44
C ASN A 131 3.09 -8.80 -16.79
N LEU A 132 2.09 -8.15 -17.39
CA LEU A 132 0.72 -8.04 -16.85
C LEU A 132 -0.34 -8.62 -17.81
N ARG A 133 0.02 -9.68 -18.57
CA ARG A 133 -0.89 -10.36 -19.52
C ARG A 133 -2.20 -10.80 -18.87
N ASP A 134 -2.10 -11.36 -17.65
CA ASP A 134 -3.26 -11.56 -16.79
C ASP A 134 -3.31 -10.44 -15.75
N ARG A 135 -4.33 -9.59 -15.86
CA ARG A 135 -4.51 -8.40 -15.02
C ARG A 135 -5.03 -8.73 -13.62
N GLN A 136 -5.48 -9.95 -13.40
CA GLN A 136 -5.97 -10.43 -12.11
C GLN A 136 -4.89 -11.21 -11.34
N LEU A 137 -3.72 -11.46 -11.92
CA LEU A 137 -2.63 -12.09 -11.19
C LEU A 137 -1.85 -11.08 -10.32
N PRO A 138 -1.36 -11.52 -9.15
CA PRO A 138 -0.38 -10.78 -8.38
C PRO A 138 0.90 -10.55 -9.20
N ILE A 139 1.45 -9.35 -9.13
CA ILE A 139 2.66 -8.95 -9.90
C ILE A 139 3.80 -9.96 -9.71
N TRP A 140 4.02 -10.41 -8.48
CA TRP A 140 5.09 -11.38 -8.17
C TRP A 140 4.95 -12.70 -8.95
N GLN A 141 3.72 -13.22 -9.12
CA GLN A 141 3.52 -14.48 -9.84
C GLN A 141 3.88 -14.31 -11.31
N SER A 142 3.45 -13.20 -11.93
CA SER A 142 3.81 -12.91 -13.32
C SER A 142 5.31 -12.68 -13.51
N LEU A 143 5.97 -12.00 -12.57
CA LEU A 143 7.39 -11.68 -12.69
C LEU A 143 8.33 -12.88 -12.43
N THR A 144 7.90 -13.87 -11.65
CA THR A 144 8.71 -15.05 -11.27
C THR A 144 8.40 -16.32 -12.03
N ALA A 145 7.42 -16.29 -12.95
CA ALA A 145 7.08 -17.44 -13.80
C ALA A 145 8.31 -17.99 -14.54
N ASP A 146 9.19 -17.10 -15.01
CA ASP A 146 10.43 -17.46 -15.71
C ASP A 146 11.64 -17.65 -14.79
N ARG A 147 11.45 -17.63 -13.46
CA ARG A 147 12.51 -17.68 -12.43
C ARG A 147 13.63 -16.66 -12.63
N ALA A 148 13.33 -15.55 -13.30
CA ALA A 148 14.28 -14.47 -13.52
C ALA A 148 14.67 -13.83 -12.18
N GLU A 149 15.94 -13.46 -12.04
CA GLU A 149 16.43 -12.73 -10.89
C GLU A 149 15.77 -11.34 -10.86
N LEU A 150 14.99 -11.09 -9.81
CA LEU A 150 14.34 -9.81 -9.55
C LEU A 150 14.96 -9.23 -8.29
N PHE A 151 15.53 -8.05 -8.42
CA PHE A 151 16.01 -7.31 -7.27
C PHE A 151 14.94 -6.31 -6.84
N ARG A 152 14.66 -6.26 -5.53
CA ARG A 152 13.71 -5.31 -4.94
C ARG A 152 14.48 -4.33 -4.08
N GLU A 153 14.08 -3.07 -4.16
CA GLU A 153 14.65 -2.00 -3.35
C GLU A 153 13.54 -1.17 -2.70
N VAL A 154 13.42 -1.21 -1.36
CA VAL A 154 12.44 -0.40 -0.63
C VAL A 154 12.95 1.04 -0.55
N ASP A 155 12.25 1.94 -1.23
CA ASP A 155 12.68 3.32 -1.45
C ASP A 155 12.12 4.28 -0.39
N GLY A 156 10.95 3.98 0.18
CA GLY A 156 10.42 4.78 1.27
C GLY A 156 9.19 4.23 1.95
N LEU A 157 8.95 4.79 3.14
CA LEU A 157 7.78 4.56 3.97
C LEU A 157 6.96 5.83 4.11
N ALA A 158 5.67 5.68 4.34
CA ALA A 158 4.78 6.78 4.62
C ALA A 158 3.62 6.37 5.52
N GLN A 159 3.05 7.35 6.21
CA GLN A 159 1.66 7.28 6.66
C GLN A 159 0.81 8.11 5.70
N VAL A 160 -0.26 7.52 5.19
CA VAL A 160 -1.14 8.14 4.20
C VAL A 160 -2.58 8.19 4.67
N THR A 161 -3.37 9.09 4.07
CA THR A 161 -4.81 9.17 4.31
C THR A 161 -5.54 9.59 3.04
N GLU A 162 -6.71 8.98 2.81
CA GLU A 162 -7.69 9.39 1.81
C GLU A 162 -9.08 8.84 2.20
N PRO A 163 -10.19 9.54 1.89
CA PRO A 163 -11.54 9.04 2.17
C PRO A 163 -11.86 7.71 1.48
N TRP A 164 -11.39 7.51 0.25
CA TRP A 164 -11.63 6.26 -0.49
C TRP A 164 -10.84 5.06 0.08
N LEU A 165 -9.70 5.31 0.77
CA LEU A 165 -9.00 4.26 1.52
C LEU A 165 -9.81 3.85 2.75
N GLU A 166 -10.37 4.81 3.48
CA GLU A 166 -11.20 4.52 4.66
C GLU A 166 -12.45 3.73 4.28
N GLN A 167 -13.12 4.13 3.20
CA GLN A 167 -14.27 3.40 2.66
C GLN A 167 -13.87 2.01 2.17
N GLY A 168 -12.77 1.90 1.41
CA GLY A 168 -12.29 0.63 0.88
C GLY A 168 -11.89 -0.36 1.97
N PHE A 169 -11.19 0.08 3.00
CA PHE A 169 -10.79 -0.75 4.14
C PHE A 169 -11.88 -0.91 5.21
N GLY A 170 -12.95 -0.10 5.17
CA GLY A 170 -14.01 -0.10 6.18
C GLY A 170 -13.56 0.37 7.57
N CYS A 171 -12.45 1.12 7.65
CA CYS A 171 -11.91 1.66 8.90
C CYS A 171 -11.14 2.96 8.65
N SER A 172 -11.06 3.81 9.66
CA SER A 172 -10.33 5.08 9.55
C SER A 172 -8.82 4.90 9.64
N GLY A 173 -8.09 5.80 8.97
CA GLY A 173 -6.64 5.83 8.98
C GLY A 173 -6.02 6.45 10.25
N PRO A 174 -4.72 6.79 10.22
CA PRO A 174 -3.83 6.77 9.05
C PRO A 174 -3.40 5.35 8.65
N PHE A 175 -2.99 5.19 7.39
CA PHE A 175 -2.58 3.92 6.83
C PHE A 175 -1.08 3.85 6.59
N TRP A 176 -0.45 2.74 6.97
CA TRP A 176 0.94 2.51 6.64
C TRP A 176 1.11 2.19 5.17
N SER A 177 2.08 2.84 4.55
CA SER A 177 2.43 2.66 3.15
C SER A 177 3.93 2.47 2.98
N ARG A 178 4.28 1.71 1.95
CA ARG A 178 5.64 1.63 1.44
C ARG A 178 5.63 1.78 -0.07
N HIS A 179 6.75 2.20 -0.62
CA HIS A 179 7.00 2.06 -2.05
C HIS A 179 8.39 1.52 -2.31
N TYR A 180 8.52 0.85 -3.45
CA TYR A 180 9.74 0.18 -3.85
C TYR A 180 9.83 0.04 -5.36
N ARG A 181 11.04 -0.20 -5.84
CA ARG A 181 11.34 -0.55 -7.22
C ARG A 181 11.64 -2.03 -7.38
N PHE A 182 11.24 -2.57 -8.52
CA PHE A 182 11.81 -3.82 -9.03
C PHE A 182 12.83 -3.53 -10.12
N PHE A 183 13.89 -4.32 -10.14
CA PHE A 183 14.91 -4.31 -11.17
C PHE A 183 15.05 -5.68 -11.82
N ARG A 184 15.29 -5.70 -13.12
CA ARG A 184 15.64 -6.90 -13.89
C ARG A 184 16.84 -6.57 -14.78
N GLY A 185 17.93 -7.32 -14.66
CA GLY A 185 19.16 -7.06 -15.41
C GLY A 185 19.75 -5.67 -15.16
N GLY A 186 19.66 -5.17 -13.92
CA GLY A 186 20.16 -3.84 -13.53
C GLY A 186 19.33 -2.65 -14.01
N ARG A 187 18.18 -2.88 -14.67
CA ARG A 187 17.27 -1.83 -15.12
C ARG A 187 16.00 -1.80 -14.29
N GLN A 188 15.53 -0.60 -13.98
CA GLN A 188 14.26 -0.39 -13.28
C GLN A 188 13.09 -0.87 -14.15
N LEU A 189 12.28 -1.76 -13.58
CA LEU A 189 11.17 -2.42 -14.26
C LEU A 189 9.83 -1.76 -13.93
N THR A 190 9.59 -1.55 -12.65
CA THR A 190 8.34 -0.98 -12.13
C THR A 190 8.57 -0.32 -10.78
N VAL A 191 7.72 0.64 -10.46
CA VAL A 191 7.58 1.21 -9.12
C VAL A 191 6.24 0.74 -8.58
N ILE A 192 6.22 0.28 -7.33
CA ILE A 192 5.01 -0.19 -6.66
C ILE A 192 4.87 0.57 -5.35
N ARG A 193 3.67 1.07 -5.07
CA ARG A 193 3.26 1.54 -3.75
C ARG A 193 2.18 0.63 -3.21
N GLU A 194 2.33 0.26 -1.95
CA GLU A 194 1.34 -0.51 -1.20
C GLU A 194 0.89 0.30 0.00
N VAL A 195 -0.38 0.16 0.35
CA VAL A 195 -1.02 0.72 1.54
C VAL A 195 -1.71 -0.42 2.27
N PHE A 196 -1.49 -0.54 3.56
CA PHE A 196 -1.91 -1.69 4.37
C PHE A 196 -3.07 -1.32 5.30
N SER A 197 -4.05 -2.22 5.38
CA SER A 197 -5.19 -2.08 6.29
C SER A 197 -4.77 -2.24 7.76
N PRO A 198 -5.28 -1.41 8.69
CA PRO A 198 -5.11 -1.61 10.14
C PRO A 198 -5.69 -2.95 10.61
N ALA A 199 -6.59 -3.58 9.85
CA ALA A 199 -7.10 -4.92 10.16
C ALA A 199 -5.98 -5.98 10.27
N LEU A 200 -4.81 -5.73 9.68
CA LEU A 200 -3.63 -6.60 9.81
C LEU A 200 -3.08 -6.67 11.23
N GLU A 201 -3.40 -5.70 12.10
CA GLU A 201 -3.01 -5.74 13.51
C GLU A 201 -3.58 -6.96 14.24
N ARG A 202 -4.66 -7.59 13.73
CA ARG A 202 -5.19 -8.86 14.26
C ARG A 202 -4.15 -10.00 14.26
N TRP A 203 -3.19 -9.98 13.33
CA TRP A 203 -2.13 -10.99 13.25
C TRP A 203 -0.75 -10.44 13.63
N LEU A 204 -0.48 -9.19 13.30
CA LEU A 204 0.84 -8.58 13.51
C LEU A 204 0.98 -7.90 14.88
N GLY A 205 -0.12 -7.76 15.61
CA GLY A 205 -0.21 -6.86 16.75
C GLY A 205 -0.22 -5.38 16.33
N PRO A 206 -0.23 -4.46 17.31
CA PRO A 206 -0.27 -3.02 17.04
C PRO A 206 0.88 -2.57 16.13
N SER A 207 0.59 -1.65 15.22
CA SER A 207 1.59 -1.09 14.32
C SER A 207 2.63 -0.23 15.03
N HIS A 208 2.24 0.36 16.16
CA HIS A 208 3.14 1.08 17.05
C HIS A 208 3.56 0.18 18.23
N ARG A 209 4.81 0.34 18.67
CA ARG A 209 5.31 -0.23 19.92
C ARG A 209 4.48 0.35 21.04
N CYS A 210 3.82 -0.53 21.79
CA CYS A 210 3.36 -0.16 23.11
C CYS A 210 4.63 0.02 23.95
N GLU A 211 4.87 1.22 24.48
CA GLU A 211 5.89 1.39 25.52
C GLU A 211 5.42 0.58 26.73
N GLU A 212 5.97 -0.62 26.91
CA GLU A 212 5.91 -1.27 28.22
C GLU A 212 6.65 -0.34 29.17
N SER A 213 5.91 0.29 30.09
CA SER A 213 6.51 0.95 31.25
C SER A 213 7.44 -0.07 31.89
N SER A 214 8.74 0.22 31.82
CA SER A 214 9.82 -0.51 32.45
C SER A 214 9.49 -0.65 33.94
N THR A 215 8.77 -1.72 34.28
CA THR A 215 8.57 -2.10 35.66
C THR A 215 9.85 -2.82 36.03
N MET A 216 10.74 -2.07 36.69
CA MET A 216 12.00 -2.53 37.24
C MET A 216 11.89 -3.97 37.74
N LEU A 217 12.57 -4.90 37.06
CA LEU A 217 12.97 -6.15 37.69
C LEU A 217 13.92 -5.77 38.85
N PRO A 218 13.59 -6.09 40.12
CA PRO A 218 14.50 -5.79 41.21
C PRO A 218 15.79 -6.61 41.00
N ALA A 219 16.93 -5.92 41.13
CA ALA A 219 18.24 -6.54 41.08
C ALA A 219 18.30 -7.65 42.13
N VAL A 220 18.44 -8.90 41.68
CA VAL A 220 18.82 -10.01 42.55
C VAL A 220 20.28 -9.78 42.93
N THR A 221 20.49 -9.24 44.13
CA THR A 221 21.80 -9.18 44.76
C THR A 221 22.25 -10.61 45.06
N ARG A 222 23.15 -11.16 44.25
CA ARG A 222 23.90 -12.37 44.62
C ARG A 222 24.99 -11.96 45.60
N THR A 223 24.75 -12.21 46.88
CA THR A 223 25.80 -12.32 47.89
C THR A 223 26.15 -13.80 48.00
N HIS A 224 27.38 -14.17 47.64
CA HIS A 224 28.20 -15.20 48.29
C HIS A 224 29.63 -15.11 47.75
#